data_AF-A0A969EKV3-F1
#
_entry.id   AF-A0A969EKV3-F1
#
_cell.length_a   1.000
_cell.length_b   1.000
_cell.length_c   1.000
_cell.angle_alpha   90.00
_cell.angle_beta   90.00
_cell.angle_gamma   90.00
#
_symmetry.space_group_name_H-M   'P 1'
#
loop_
_entity.id
_entity.type
_entity.pdbx_description
1 polymer ?
#
loop_
_entity_poly.entity_id
_entity_poly.type
_entity_poly.pdbx_seq_one_letter_code
_entity_poly.pdbx_strand_id
1 'polypeptide(L)'
;MRGLKRSLPQTPLRPEGIVVAADTTVADGNEILGKPGDVNEAIAMLKKLRGRSHQVFTAIAILPHGTTEPDVDLCMTEVPMRNYSDEEVFAYVATGDPFDKAGSYAIQHPRFKPVTTLTGCYANVVGLPLCHLSRTLEKAGVPPRVDVARNCQKTLQYDCPIYQQVLAGRI
;
A
#
# COMPACT_ATOMS: atom_id res chain seq x y z
N MET A 1 12.15 18.23 -17.97
CA MET A 1 12.98 17.36 -17.10
C MET A 1 13.66 18.17 -16.00
N ARG A 2 13.06 18.26 -14.82
CA ARG A 2 13.73 18.55 -13.54
C ARG A 2 12.95 17.81 -12.47
N GLY A 3 13.26 16.53 -12.27
CA GLY A 3 12.79 15.82 -11.10
C GLY A 3 13.42 16.49 -9.88
N LEU A 4 12.61 17.05 -8.99
CA LEU A 4 13.07 17.37 -7.64
C LEU A 4 13.49 16.04 -7.00
N LYS A 5 14.79 15.73 -7.04
CA LYS A 5 15.40 14.78 -6.11
C LYS A 5 15.31 15.42 -4.73
N ARG A 6 14.19 15.23 -4.07
CA ARG A 6 14.07 15.52 -2.64
C ARG A 6 14.92 14.47 -1.94
N SER A 7 16.18 14.80 -1.64
CA SER A 7 17.02 13.95 -0.81
C SER A 7 16.35 13.84 0.54
N LEU A 8 15.81 12.66 0.85
CA LEU A 8 15.39 12.34 2.22
C LEU A 8 16.59 12.61 3.13
N PRO A 9 16.42 13.26 4.29
CA PRO A 9 17.50 13.37 5.26
C PRO A 9 17.98 11.95 5.56
N GLN A 10 19.21 11.63 5.12
CA GLN A 10 19.86 10.38 5.46
C GLN A 10 20.27 10.51 6.92
N THR A 11 19.35 10.18 7.83
CA THR A 11 19.77 9.86 9.19
C THR A 11 20.75 8.70 9.06
N PRO A 12 21.99 8.83 9.56
CA PRO A 12 22.92 7.71 9.51
C PRO A 12 22.24 6.52 10.16
N LEU A 13 22.21 5.39 9.43
CA LEU A 13 21.66 4.15 9.95
C LEU A 13 22.30 3.91 11.31
N ARG A 14 21.46 3.74 12.34
CA ARG A 14 22.00 3.42 13.67
C ARG A 14 22.78 2.12 13.51
N PRO A 15 24.02 2.05 14.03
CA PRO A 15 24.86 0.87 13.89
C PRO A 15 24.09 -0.40 14.26
N GLU A 16 23.23 -0.35 15.28
CA GLU A 16 22.47 -1.50 15.79
C GLU A 16 20.96 -1.47 15.41
N GLY A 17 20.60 -0.78 14.32
CA GLY A 17 19.22 -0.63 13.88
C GLY A 17 18.70 -1.76 12.99
N ILE A 18 17.38 -1.87 12.87
CA ILE A 18 16.71 -2.74 11.91
C ILE A 18 16.27 -1.87 10.72
N VAL A 19 16.49 -2.36 9.50
CA VAL A 19 15.97 -1.72 8.30
C VAL A 19 14.63 -2.37 7.95
N VAL A 20 13.61 -1.54 7.76
CA VAL A 20 12.31 -1.95 7.23
C VAL A 20 12.11 -1.23 5.91
N ALA A 21 11.87 -1.99 4.85
CA ALA A 21 11.51 -1.48 3.53
C ALA A 21 10.16 -2.03 3.10
N ALA A 22 9.42 -1.24 2.32
CA ALA A 22 8.19 -1.67 1.67
C ALA A 22 8.10 -1.04 0.28
N ASP A 23 7.60 -1.81 -0.68
CA ASP A 23 7.29 -1.33 -2.04
C ASP A 23 5.88 -1.79 -2.42
N THR A 24 5.11 -0.90 -3.04
CA THR A 24 3.70 -1.15 -3.37
C THR A 24 3.44 -0.93 -4.85
N THR A 25 2.77 -1.89 -5.49
CA THR A 25 2.38 -1.82 -6.89
C THR A 25 0.92 -2.20 -7.08
N VAL A 26 0.31 -1.65 -8.14
CA VAL A 26 -1.04 -1.98 -8.59
C VAL A 26 -0.92 -2.84 -9.84
N ALA A 27 -1.66 -3.94 -9.91
CA ALA A 27 -1.73 -4.79 -11.08
C ALA A 27 -3.19 -4.98 -11.53
N ASP A 28 -3.46 -4.82 -12.82
CA ASP A 28 -4.74 -5.16 -13.45
C ASP A 28 -4.53 -6.34 -14.42
N GLY A 29 -4.77 -7.56 -13.94
CA GLY A 29 -4.42 -8.78 -14.67
C GLY A 29 -2.90 -8.94 -14.79
N ASN A 30 -2.38 -8.91 -16.02
CA ASN A 30 -0.94 -9.06 -16.29
C ASN A 30 -0.21 -7.73 -16.46
N GLU A 31 -0.86 -6.60 -16.18
CA GLU A 31 -0.29 -5.27 -16.38
C GLU A 31 -0.05 -4.56 -15.04
N ILE A 32 1.17 -4.06 -14.85
CA ILE A 32 1.52 -3.22 -13.71
C ILE A 32 1.16 -1.77 -14.03
N LEU A 33 0.35 -1.16 -13.17
CA LEU A 33 -0.02 0.25 -13.23
C LEU A 33 0.88 1.06 -12.29
N GLY A 34 1.88 1.72 -12.87
CA GLY A 34 2.77 2.62 -12.16
C GLY A 34 2.12 3.95 -11.75
N LYS A 35 2.96 4.94 -11.47
CA LYS A 35 2.52 6.32 -11.26
C LYS A 35 2.22 6.96 -12.62
N PRO A 36 1.15 7.75 -12.75
CA PRO A 36 0.85 8.41 -14.02
C PRO A 36 1.92 9.47 -14.34
N GLY A 37 2.39 9.50 -15.59
CA GLY A 37 3.32 10.50 -16.10
C GLY A 37 2.65 11.85 -16.38
N ASP A 38 1.34 11.84 -16.68
CA ASP A 38 0.55 13.05 -16.91
C ASP A 38 -0.95 12.88 -16.56
N VAL A 39 -1.72 13.96 -16.75
CA VAL A 39 -3.16 14.04 -16.48
C VAL A 39 -3.95 13.02 -17.30
N ASN A 40 -3.60 12.81 -18.58
CA ASN A 40 -4.32 11.90 -19.46
C ASN A 40 -4.10 10.46 -19.04
N GLU A 41 -2.87 10.11 -18.65
CA GLU A 41 -2.53 8.80 -18.11
C GLU A 41 -3.28 8.53 -16.80
N ALA A 42 -3.36 9.51 -15.90
CA ALA A 42 -4.12 9.37 -14.66
C ALA A 42 -5.62 9.09 -14.91
N ILE A 43 -6.23 9.82 -15.85
CA ILE A 43 -7.63 9.62 -16.26
C ILE A 43 -7.81 8.24 -16.89
N ALA A 44 -6.89 7.82 -17.76
CA ALA A 44 -6.96 6.53 -18.44
C ALA A 44 -6.87 5.36 -17.45
N MET A 45 -5.94 5.42 -16.48
CA MET A 45 -5.83 4.42 -15.42
C MET A 45 -7.11 4.33 -14.59
N LEU A 46 -7.67 5.47 -14.15
CA LEU A 46 -8.93 5.48 -13.39
C LEU A 46 -10.09 4.91 -14.20
N LYS A 47 -10.25 5.31 -15.47
CA LYS A 47 -11.30 4.75 -16.33
C LYS A 47 -11.15 3.24 -16.55
N LYS A 48 -9.92 2.74 -16.65
CA LYS A 48 -9.62 1.31 -16.79
C LYS A 48 -10.04 0.49 -15.56
N LEU A 49 -9.78 1.04 -14.36
CA LEU A 49 -10.07 0.38 -13.09
C LEU A 49 -11.54 0.51 -12.66
N ARG A 50 -12.28 1.50 -13.17
CA ARG A 50 -13.67 1.77 -12.82
C ARG A 50 -14.56 0.52 -12.90
N GLY A 51 -15.31 0.27 -11.83
CA GLY A 51 -16.29 -0.82 -11.76
C GLY A 51 -15.69 -2.24 -11.83
N ARG A 52 -14.36 -2.36 -11.70
CA ARG A 52 -13.63 -3.62 -11.78
C ARG A 52 -12.81 -3.86 -10.52
N SER A 53 -12.38 -5.10 -10.34
CA SER A 53 -11.38 -5.47 -9.34
C SER A 53 -9.99 -5.51 -9.97
N HIS A 54 -9.00 -5.09 -9.20
CA HIS A 54 -7.57 -5.22 -9.51
C HIS A 54 -6.82 -5.66 -8.25
N GLN A 55 -5.53 -6.01 -8.37
CA GLN A 55 -4.71 -6.41 -7.24
C GLN A 55 -3.76 -5.30 -6.80
N VAL A 56 -3.58 -5.15 -5.49
CA VAL A 56 -2.52 -4.35 -4.90
C VAL A 56 -1.57 -5.26 -4.15
N PHE A 57 -0.29 -5.18 -4.51
CA PHE A 57 0.78 -5.93 -3.90
C PHE A 57 1.67 -5.00 -3.10
N THR A 58 1.91 -5.31 -1.84
CA THR A 58 3.00 -4.68 -1.08
C THR A 58 3.97 -5.74 -0.61
N ALA A 59 5.22 -5.64 -1.07
CA ALA A 59 6.33 -6.42 -0.54
C ALA A 59 6.91 -5.69 0.67
N ILE A 60 7.27 -6.45 1.71
CA ILE A 60 8.02 -5.97 2.86
C ILE A 60 9.36 -6.71 2.95
N ALA A 61 10.39 -6.00 3.37
CA ALA A 61 11.70 -6.57 3.65
C ALA A 61 12.22 -6.05 4.99
N ILE A 62 12.69 -6.96 5.85
CA ILE A 62 13.22 -6.65 7.17
C ILE A 62 14.66 -7.16 7.22
N LEU A 63 15.59 -6.26 7.49
CA LEU A 63 17.00 -6.59 7.63
C LEU A 63 17.46 -6.23 9.04
N PRO A 64 17.56 -7.23 9.96
CA PRO A 64 18.15 -7.04 11.27
C PRO A 64 19.63 -6.64 11.18
N HIS A 65 20.11 -5.91 12.18
CA HIS A 65 21.53 -5.59 12.28
C HIS A 65 22.38 -6.87 12.29
N GLY A 66 23.52 -6.84 11.59
CA GLY A 66 24.48 -7.95 11.55
C GLY A 66 24.06 -9.12 10.65
N THR A 67 22.93 -9.00 9.95
CA THR A 67 22.48 -9.97 8.94
C THR A 67 22.72 -9.45 7.53
N THR A 68 22.79 -10.35 6.55
CA THR A 68 22.98 -10.02 5.13
C THR A 68 21.75 -10.32 4.28
N GLU A 69 20.88 -11.20 4.75
CA GLU A 69 19.68 -11.63 4.03
C GLU A 69 18.44 -11.09 4.75
N PRO A 70 17.54 -10.38 4.06
CA PRO A 70 16.33 -9.87 4.67
C PRO A 70 15.25 -10.97 4.75
N ASP A 71 14.47 -10.94 5.84
CA ASP A 71 13.18 -11.62 5.87
C ASP A 71 12.18 -10.84 5.00
N VAL A 72 11.53 -11.53 4.08
CA VAL A 72 10.58 -10.92 3.13
C VAL A 72 9.19 -11.48 3.28
N ASP A 73 8.20 -10.64 2.99
CA ASP A 73 6.80 -11.05 2.93
C ASP A 73 6.06 -10.25 1.84
N LEU A 74 4.97 -10.80 1.34
CA LEU A 74 4.18 -10.20 0.28
C LEU A 74 2.71 -10.22 0.67
N CYS A 75 2.11 -9.05 0.78
CA CYS A 75 0.67 -8.94 0.94
C CYS A 75 0.02 -8.62 -0.40
N MET A 76 -1.00 -9.39 -0.77
CA MET A 76 -1.87 -9.11 -1.89
C MET A 76 -3.26 -8.73 -1.37
N THR A 77 -3.89 -7.72 -1.98
CA THR A 77 -5.28 -7.37 -1.71
C THR A 77 -5.99 -7.13 -3.03
N GLU A 78 -7.10 -7.84 -3.23
CA GLU A 78 -8.05 -7.54 -4.30
C GLU A 78 -8.86 -6.29 -3.91
N VAL A 79 -8.93 -5.31 -4.82
CA VAL A 79 -9.55 -4.01 -4.58
C VAL A 79 -10.71 -3.81 -5.57
N PRO A 80 -11.97 -3.90 -5.10
CA PRO A 80 -13.13 -3.69 -5.94
C PRO A 80 -13.47 -2.20 -6.08
N MET A 81 -13.27 -1.64 -7.27
CA MET A 81 -13.51 -0.23 -7.54
C MET A 81 -14.99 0.08 -7.74
N ARG A 82 -15.43 1.25 -7.26
CA ARG A 82 -16.76 1.77 -7.58
C ARG A 82 -16.88 2.08 -9.06
N ASN A 83 -18.13 2.13 -9.53
CA ASN A 83 -18.47 2.67 -10.83
C ASN A 83 -18.66 4.20 -10.76
N TYR A 84 -17.60 4.94 -10.46
CA TYR A 84 -17.62 6.41 -10.39
C TYR A 84 -17.81 7.08 -11.76
N SER A 85 -18.32 8.31 -11.75
CA SER A 85 -18.56 9.12 -12.96
C SER A 85 -17.27 9.70 -13.57
N ASP A 86 -17.38 10.24 -14.79
CA ASP A 86 -16.28 10.98 -15.43
C ASP A 86 -16.02 12.29 -14.68
N GLU A 87 -17.06 12.94 -14.18
CA GLU A 87 -17.00 14.15 -13.37
C GLU A 87 -16.19 13.91 -12.07
N GLU A 88 -16.44 12.79 -11.38
CA GLU A 88 -15.64 12.39 -10.21
C GLU A 88 -14.17 12.18 -10.56
N VAL A 89 -13.87 11.55 -11.71
CA VAL A 89 -12.49 11.32 -12.17
C VAL A 89 -11.78 12.64 -12.41
N PHE A 90 -12.39 13.55 -13.18
CA PHE A 90 -11.78 14.84 -13.47
C PHE A 90 -11.59 15.69 -12.20
N ALA A 91 -12.58 15.71 -11.32
CA ALA A 91 -12.50 16.41 -10.05
C ALA A 91 -11.39 15.84 -9.16
N TYR A 92 -11.19 14.52 -9.14
CA TYR A 92 -10.13 13.88 -8.39
C TYR A 92 -8.75 14.16 -9.00
N VAL A 93 -8.59 14.03 -10.31
CA VAL A 93 -7.31 14.30 -10.99
C VAL A 93 -6.87 15.75 -10.81
N ALA A 94 -7.82 16.70 -10.82
CA ALA A 94 -7.55 18.11 -10.54
C ALA A 94 -7.00 18.38 -9.13
N THR A 95 -7.13 17.45 -8.18
CA THR A 95 -6.53 17.63 -6.84
C THR A 95 -5.02 17.46 -6.82
N GLY A 96 -4.44 16.82 -7.84
CA GLY A 96 -3.02 16.44 -7.86
C GLY A 96 -2.68 15.19 -7.04
N ASP A 97 -3.62 14.66 -6.26
CA ASP A 97 -3.42 13.46 -5.43
C ASP A 97 -3.06 12.17 -6.22
N PRO A 98 -3.46 11.98 -7.50
CA PRO A 98 -3.07 10.76 -8.24
C PRO A 98 -1.57 10.61 -8.54
N PHE A 99 -0.83 11.71 -8.66
CA PHE A 99 0.47 11.70 -9.37
C PHE A 99 1.62 11.02 -8.62
N ASP A 100 1.48 10.78 -7.31
CA ASP A 100 2.46 10.05 -6.52
C ASP A 100 2.04 8.60 -6.20
N LYS A 101 0.93 8.11 -6.77
CA LYS A 101 0.31 6.82 -6.43
C LYS A 101 0.26 5.88 -7.63
N ALA A 102 0.68 4.64 -7.40
CA ALA A 102 0.49 3.57 -8.38
C ALA A 102 -1.01 3.37 -8.65
N GLY A 103 -1.38 3.17 -9.92
CA GLY A 103 -2.78 3.06 -10.33
C GLY A 103 -3.60 4.36 -10.25
N SER A 104 -2.97 5.50 -9.96
CA SER A 104 -3.59 6.83 -9.96
C SER A 104 -4.71 7.04 -8.94
N TYR A 105 -4.77 6.29 -7.83
CA TYR A 105 -5.80 6.48 -6.81
C TYR A 105 -5.30 6.33 -5.37
N ALA A 106 -6.00 6.98 -4.43
CA ALA A 106 -5.84 6.78 -3.00
C ALA A 106 -7.14 6.24 -2.39
N ILE A 107 -7.09 5.06 -1.78
CA ILE A 107 -8.25 4.47 -1.09
C ILE A 107 -8.80 5.38 0.02
N GLN A 108 -7.91 6.15 0.67
CA GLN A 108 -8.22 7.07 1.77
C GLN A 108 -8.76 8.44 1.34
N HIS A 109 -8.87 8.72 0.04
CA HIS A 109 -9.26 10.05 -0.41
C HIS A 109 -10.72 10.36 0.02
N PRO A 110 -10.97 11.42 0.82
CA PRO A 110 -12.23 11.57 1.56
C PRO A 110 -13.44 11.90 0.70
N ARG A 111 -13.24 12.46 -0.50
CA ARG A 111 -14.33 12.78 -1.45
C ARG A 111 -14.47 11.70 -2.50
N PHE A 112 -13.40 11.46 -3.25
CA PHE A 112 -13.35 10.44 -4.30
C PHE A 112 -13.66 9.04 -3.79
N LYS A 113 -13.19 8.56 -2.62
CA LYS A 113 -13.53 7.23 -2.05
C LYS A 113 -13.62 6.10 -3.11
N PRO A 114 -12.56 5.78 -3.87
CA PRO A 114 -12.67 5.01 -5.13
C PRO A 114 -13.19 3.57 -5.01
N VAL A 115 -13.13 2.99 -3.81
CA VAL A 115 -13.35 1.55 -3.56
C VAL A 115 -14.75 1.31 -3.00
N THR A 116 -15.35 0.17 -3.35
CA THR A 116 -16.57 -0.36 -2.70
C THR A 116 -16.21 -1.02 -1.35
N THR A 117 -16.93 -2.07 -0.94
CA THR A 117 -16.59 -2.82 0.26
C THR A 117 -15.31 -3.63 0.04
N LEU A 118 -14.24 -3.26 0.73
CA LEU A 118 -12.99 -4.01 0.74
C LEU A 118 -13.11 -5.24 1.66
N THR A 119 -12.62 -6.40 1.21
CA THR A 119 -12.57 -7.66 1.99
C THR A 119 -11.13 -8.13 2.28
N GLY A 120 -10.13 -7.30 2.02
CA GLY A 120 -8.72 -7.57 2.25
C GLY A 120 -8.04 -6.59 3.22
N CYS A 121 -6.73 -6.40 3.08
CA CYS A 121 -5.96 -5.54 3.97
C CYS A 121 -5.98 -4.08 3.50
N TYR A 122 -6.69 -3.22 4.20
CA TYR A 122 -6.68 -1.77 3.89
C TYR A 122 -5.28 -1.16 4.00
N ALA A 123 -4.51 -1.54 5.03
CA ALA A 123 -3.15 -1.04 5.24
C ALA A 123 -2.19 -1.43 4.10
N ASN A 124 -2.41 -2.59 3.48
CA ASN A 124 -1.71 -3.00 2.26
C ASN A 124 -1.99 -2.03 1.11
N VAL A 125 -3.25 -1.69 0.87
CA VAL A 125 -3.63 -0.75 -0.19
C VAL A 125 -3.08 0.66 0.06
N VAL A 126 -2.92 1.06 1.33
CA VAL A 126 -2.23 2.31 1.71
C VAL A 126 -0.72 2.23 1.46
N GLY A 127 -0.13 1.04 1.54
CA GLY A 127 1.27 0.77 1.18
C GLY A 127 2.14 0.18 2.30
N LEU A 128 1.56 -0.22 3.43
CA LEU A 128 2.27 -0.91 4.50
C LEU A 128 1.37 -1.92 5.23
N PRO A 129 1.41 -3.22 4.89
CA PRO A 129 0.57 -4.25 5.50
C PRO A 129 1.02 -4.57 6.93
N LEU A 130 0.52 -3.83 7.92
CA LEU A 130 1.01 -3.89 9.30
C LEU A 130 0.97 -5.28 9.96
N CYS A 131 0.02 -6.14 9.61
CA CYS A 131 -0.01 -7.52 10.14
C CYS A 131 1.07 -8.41 9.50
N HIS A 132 1.40 -8.20 8.21
CA HIS A 132 2.53 -8.88 7.57
C HIS A 132 3.84 -8.35 8.17
N LEU A 133 3.94 -7.03 8.38
CA LEU A 133 5.09 -6.44 9.06
C LEU A 133 5.29 -7.04 10.46
N SER A 134 4.21 -7.17 11.25
CA SER A 134 4.27 -7.75 12.60
C SER A 134 4.82 -9.17 12.59
N ARG A 135 4.27 -10.06 11.77
CA ARG A 135 4.73 -11.46 11.74
C ARG A 135 6.14 -11.61 11.19
N THR A 136 6.55 -10.75 10.25
CA THR A 136 7.91 -10.80 9.70
C THR A 136 8.91 -10.24 10.72
N LEU A 137 8.54 -9.22 11.48
CA LEU A 137 9.33 -8.74 12.63
C LEU A 137 9.50 -9.83 13.69
N GLU A 138 8.44 -10.59 13.99
CA GLU A 138 8.50 -11.76 14.89
C GLU A 138 9.45 -12.84 14.36
N LYS A 139 9.37 -13.20 13.07
CA LYS A 139 10.29 -14.14 12.42
C LYS A 139 11.75 -13.69 12.50
N ALA A 140 11.98 -12.40 12.30
CA ALA A 140 13.29 -11.77 12.38
C ALA A 140 13.83 -11.64 13.83
N GLY A 141 13.12 -12.16 14.83
CA GLY A 141 13.53 -12.13 16.24
C GLY A 141 13.31 -10.78 16.93
N VAL A 142 12.51 -9.88 16.33
CA VAL A 142 12.24 -8.53 16.84
C VAL A 142 10.73 -8.30 16.98
N PRO A 143 10.04 -9.04 17.86
CA PRO A 143 8.60 -8.94 17.99
C PRO A 143 8.16 -7.52 18.38
N PRO A 144 7.08 -6.99 17.78
CA PRO A 144 6.50 -5.72 18.21
C PRO A 144 6.06 -5.77 19.68
N ARG A 145 6.30 -4.69 20.41
CA ARG A 145 5.91 -4.56 21.84
C ARG A 145 4.49 -4.04 22.05
N VAL A 146 3.70 -3.94 20.98
CA VAL A 146 2.35 -3.39 20.97
C VAL A 146 1.45 -4.29 20.14
N ASP A 147 0.14 -4.22 20.40
CA ASP A 147 -0.86 -4.88 19.56
C ASP A 147 -1.00 -4.13 18.23
N VAL A 148 -0.22 -4.56 17.24
CA VAL A 148 -0.17 -3.95 15.91
C VAL A 148 -1.52 -4.03 15.20
N ALA A 149 -2.22 -5.17 15.30
CA ALA A 149 -3.51 -5.35 14.63
C ALA A 149 -4.58 -4.42 15.21
N ARG A 150 -4.71 -4.35 16.53
CA ARG A 150 -5.66 -3.44 17.18
C ARG A 150 -5.36 -1.98 16.85
N ASN A 151 -4.10 -1.58 16.90
CA ASN A 151 -3.70 -0.20 16.60
C ASN A 151 -3.93 0.16 15.12
N CYS A 152 -3.66 -0.77 14.21
CA CYS A 152 -3.94 -0.63 12.78
C CYS A 152 -5.43 -0.37 12.54
N GLN A 153 -6.30 -1.24 13.05
CA GLN A 153 -7.76 -1.13 12.84
C GLN A 153 -8.33 0.15 13.47
N LYS A 154 -7.88 0.50 14.67
CA LYS A 154 -8.29 1.74 15.34
C LYS A 154 -7.88 2.98 14.55
N THR A 155 -6.65 3.01 14.02
CA THR A 155 -6.10 4.17 13.30
C THR A 155 -6.75 4.33 11.93
N LEU A 156 -6.95 3.23 11.21
CA LEU A 156 -7.54 3.24 9.87
C LEU A 156 -9.08 3.24 9.90
N GLN A 157 -9.68 3.10 11.09
CA GLN A 157 -11.13 2.97 11.27
C GLN A 157 -11.73 1.88 10.36
N TYR A 158 -11.03 0.73 10.30
CA TYR A 158 -11.36 -0.39 9.42
C TYR A 158 -11.21 -1.71 10.19
N ASP A 159 -12.31 -2.46 10.30
CA ASP A 159 -12.31 -3.81 10.84
C ASP A 159 -11.80 -4.77 9.77
N CYS A 160 -10.53 -5.17 9.89
CA CYS A 160 -9.87 -5.98 8.88
C CYS A 160 -10.39 -7.43 8.95
N PRO A 161 -11.00 -7.98 7.90
CA PRO A 161 -11.58 -9.33 7.98
C PRO A 161 -10.51 -10.44 7.98
N ILE A 162 -9.27 -10.10 7.63
CA ILE A 162 -8.21 -11.09 7.39
C ILE A 162 -7.08 -11.07 8.43
N TYR A 163 -7.07 -10.14 9.41
CA TYR A 163 -5.89 -9.95 10.28
C TYR A 163 -5.49 -11.21 11.05
N GLN A 164 -6.46 -11.99 11.56
CA GLN A 164 -6.17 -13.23 12.29
C GLN A 164 -5.56 -14.32 11.41
N GLN A 165 -5.95 -14.37 10.13
CA GLN A 165 -5.41 -15.34 9.19
C GLN A 165 -3.96 -14.98 8.84
N VAL A 166 -3.69 -13.69 8.61
CA VAL A 166 -2.35 -13.15 8.36
C VAL A 166 -1.42 -13.41 9.55
N LEU A 167 -1.84 -13.06 10.77
CA LEU A 167 -1.01 -13.25 11.97
C LEU A 167 -0.77 -14.73 12.30
N ALA A 168 -1.71 -15.61 11.94
CA ALA A 168 -1.53 -17.06 12.04
C ALA A 168 -0.67 -17.66 10.91
N GLY A 169 -0.16 -16.84 9.98
CA GLY A 169 0.65 -17.29 8.85
C GLY A 169 -0.10 -18.14 7.82
N ARG A 170 -1.43 -18.01 7.74
CA ARG A 170 -2.29 -18.83 6.85
C ARG A 170 -2.48 -18.26 5.44
N ILE A 171 -2.28 -16.95 5.30
CA ILE A 171 -2.36 -16.18 4.04
C ILE A 171 -1.35 -15.05 4.07
#